data_AF-A0A935FZ59-F1
#
_entry.id   AF-A0A935FZ59-F1
#
_cell.length_a   1.000
_cell.length_b   1.000
_cell.length_c   1.000
_cell.angle_alpha   90.00
_cell.angle_beta   90.00
_cell.angle_gamma   90.00
#
_symmetry.space_group_name_H-M   'P 1'
#
loop_
_entity.id
_entity.type
_entity.pdbx_description
1 polymer ?
#
loop_
_entity_poly.entity_id
_entity_poly.type
_entity_poly.pdbx_seq_one_letter_code
_entity_poly.pdbx_strand_id
1 'polypeptide(L)' 'MHMTVEQIAYEALALPSEARALLADRLVESLDPADDGYIRQLWMREAKRRVEEVRRGEVQTVPAEAAFAEVRRAIAR' A
#
# COMPACT_ATOMS: atom_id res chain seq x y z
N MET A 1 26.49 -9.50 15.59
CA MET A 1 26.36 -8.13 16.15
C MET A 1 25.03 -7.57 15.68
N HIS A 2 24.14 -7.18 16.60
CA HIS A 2 22.93 -6.44 16.24
C HIS A 2 23.21 -4.96 16.40
N MET A 3 22.95 -4.17 15.36
CA MET A 3 22.92 -2.71 15.45
C MET A 3 21.59 -2.28 16.07
N THR A 4 21.61 -1.21 16.87
CA THR A 4 20.36 -0.60 17.35
C THR A 4 19.68 0.20 16.25
N VAL A 5 18.38 0.47 16.40
CA VAL A 5 17.63 1.30 15.43
C VAL A 5 18.25 2.69 15.31
N GLU A 6 18.73 3.26 16.41
CA GLU A 6 19.37 4.57 16.46
C GLU A 6 20.69 4.57 15.67
N GLN A 7 21.47 3.49 15.77
CA GLN A 7 22.70 3.33 14.99
C GLN A 7 22.41 3.20 13.50
N ILE A 8 21.39 2.45 13.11
CA ILE A 8 20.95 2.31 11.71
C ILE A 8 20.45 3.66 11.18
N ALA A 9 19.64 4.37 11.96
CA ALA A 9 19.10 5.67 11.59
C ALA A 9 20.22 6.72 11.41
N TYR A 10 21.22 6.72 12.30
CA TYR A 10 22.37 7.62 12.20
C TYR A 10 23.12 7.43 10.88
N GLU A 11 23.45 6.19 10.53
CA GLU A 11 24.14 5.86 9.27
C GLU A 11 23.26 6.16 8.05
N ALA A 12 21.96 5.84 8.11
CA ALA A 12 21.02 6.11 7.03
C ALA A 12 20.87 7.62 6.75
N LEU A 13 20.87 8.46 7.78
CA LEU A 13 20.76 9.92 7.63
C LEU A 13 22.02 10.56 7.03
N ALA A 14 23.18 9.91 7.14
CA ALA A 14 24.42 10.35 6.50
C ALA A 14 24.45 10.13 4.97
N LEU A 15 23.54 9.31 4.43
CA LEU A 15 23.45 9.03 3.00
C LEU A 15 22.95 10.25 2.19
N PRO A 16 23.29 10.37 0.89
CA PRO A 16 22.66 11.31 -0.03
C PRO A 16 21.14 11.12 -0.12
N SER A 17 20.42 12.16 -0.56
CA SER A 17 18.95 12.17 -0.55
C SER A 17 18.33 11.01 -1.34
N GLU A 18 18.88 10.70 -2.50
CA GLU A 18 18.41 9.63 -3.39
C GLU A 18 18.58 8.25 -2.75
N ALA A 19 19.71 8.02 -2.06
CA ALA A 19 19.97 6.77 -1.36
C ALA A 19 19.06 6.59 -0.13
N ARG A 20 18.73 7.68 0.57
CA ARG A 20 17.74 7.63 1.65
C ARG A 20 16.34 7.30 1.15
N ALA A 21 15.93 7.88 0.02
CA ALA A 21 14.64 7.57 -0.60
C ALA A 21 14.55 6.08 -0.99
N LEU A 22 15.59 5.55 -1.65
CA LEU A 22 15.67 4.13 -1.98
C LEU A 22 15.60 3.23 -0.74
N LEU A 23 16.32 3.58 0.34
CA LEU A 23 16.29 2.80 1.59
C LEU A 23 14.90 2.86 2.24
N ALA A 24 14.24 4.01 2.25
CA ALA A 24 12.89 4.15 2.75
C ALA A 24 11.90 3.27 1.97
N ASP A 25 11.99 3.25 0.64
CA ASP A 25 11.15 2.38 -0.20
C ASP A 25 11.33 0.90 0.16
N ARG A 26 12.58 0.45 0.32
CA ARG A 26 12.88 -0.95 0.72
C ARG A 26 12.36 -1.30 2.11
N LEU A 27 12.47 -0.38 3.06
CA LEU A 27 11.94 -0.58 4.41
C LEU A 27 10.41 -0.66 4.36
N VAL A 28 9.75 0.21 3.60
CA VAL A 28 8.29 0.16 3.41
C VAL A 28 7.86 -1.14 2.74
N GLU A 29 8.55 -1.60 1.70
CA GLU A 29 8.32 -2.92 1.07
C GLU A 29 8.45 -4.07 2.08
N SER A 30 9.43 -4.00 2.98
CA SER A 30 9.62 -5.04 4.01
C SER A 30 8.51 -5.07 5.07
N LEU A 31 7.77 -3.97 5.23
CA LEU A 31 6.61 -3.88 6.11
C LEU A 31 5.33 -4.40 5.45
N ASP A 32 5.33 -4.58 4.13
CA ASP A 32 4.19 -5.16 3.44
C ASP A 32 4.07 -6.63 3.89
N PRO A 33 2.95 -7.04 4.51
CA PRO A 33 2.68 -8.45 4.79
C PRO A 33 2.44 -9.27 3.51
N ALA A 34 2.93 -8.82 2.35
CA ALA A 34 2.89 -9.51 1.06
C ALA A 34 3.51 -10.91 1.08
N ASP A 35 4.28 -11.25 2.12
CA ASP A 35 4.78 -12.60 2.41
C ASP A 35 3.80 -13.47 3.23
N ASP A 36 2.80 -12.89 3.88
CA ASP A 36 1.70 -13.64 4.48
C ASP A 36 0.69 -14.03 3.39
N GLY A 37 0.96 -15.16 2.74
CA GLY A 37 0.11 -15.74 1.70
C GLY A 37 -1.37 -15.84 2.11
N TYR A 38 -1.69 -15.87 3.40
CA TYR A 38 -3.06 -15.85 3.91
C TYR A 38 -3.79 -14.52 3.62
N ILE A 39 -3.14 -13.38 3.89
CA ILE A 39 -3.72 -12.05 3.62
C ILE A 39 -3.90 -11.88 2.12
N ARG A 40 -2.90 -12.25 1.31
CA ARG A 40 -3.01 -12.21 -0.16
C ARG A 40 -4.20 -13.06 -0.65
N GLN A 41 -4.41 -14.25 -0.10
CA GLN A 41 -5.55 -15.09 -0.45
C GLN A 41 -6.90 -14.46 -0.07
N LEU A 42 -6.99 -13.84 1.11
CA LEU A 42 -8.20 -13.13 1.54
C LEU A 42 -8.53 -11.98 0.58
N TRP A 43 -7.54 -11.17 0.23
CA TRP A 43 -7.71 -10.07 -0.72
C TRP A 43 -8.12 -10.55 -2.12
N MET A 44 -7.49 -11.62 -2.62
CA MET A 44 -7.88 -12.21 -3.91
C MET A 44 -9.31 -12.73 -3.91
N ARG A 45 -9.76 -13.39 -2.83
CA ARG A 45 -11.14 -13.87 -2.69
C ARG A 45 -12.12 -12.70 -2.72
N GLU A 46 -11.84 -11.65 -1.96
CA GLU A 46 -12.69 -10.47 -1.87
C GLU A 46 -12.77 -9.71 -3.20
N ALA A 47 -11.64 -9.53 -3.88
CA ALA A 47 -11.59 -8.86 -5.19
C ALA A 47 -12.46 -9.61 -6.23
N LYS A 48 -12.36 -10.94 -6.28
CA LYS A 48 -13.19 -11.77 -7.18
C LYS A 48 -14.67 -11.62 -6.85
N ARG A 49 -15.05 -11.75 -5.58
CA ARG A 49 -16.43 -11.60 -5.12
C ARG A 49 -17.03 -10.27 -5.56
N ARG A 50 -16.34 -9.15 -5.33
CA ARG A 50 -16.82 -7.81 -5.69
C ARG A 50 -17.01 -7.62 -7.19
N VAL A 51 -16.08 -8.11 -8.02
CA VAL A 51 -16.20 -8.02 -9.48
C VAL A 51 -17.43 -8.78 -9.98
N GLU A 52 -17.69 -9.95 -9.41
CA GLU A 52 -18.85 -10.74 -9.79
C GLU A 52 -20.17 -10.10 -9.34
N GLU A 53 -20.25 -9.55 -8.12
CA GLU A 53 -21.42 -8.82 -7.64
C GLU A 53 -21.77 -7.63 -8.54
N VAL A 54 -20.75 -6.88 -9.00
CA VAL A 54 -20.93 -5.81 -9.98
C VAL A 54 -21.48 -6.35 -11.31
N ARG A 55 -20.90 -7.44 -11.82
CA ARG A 55 -21.34 -8.06 -13.09
C ARG A 55 -22.76 -8.62 -13.01
N ARG A 56 -23.15 -9.14 -11.85
CA ARG A 56 -24.51 -9.66 -11.59
C ARG A 56 -25.52 -8.55 -11.26
N GLY A 57 -25.06 -7.30 -11.07
CA GLY A 57 -25.93 -6.18 -10.70
C GLY A 57 -26.45 -6.27 -9.26
N GLU A 58 -25.77 -7.02 -8.40
CA GLU A 58 -26.16 -7.23 -6.99
C GLU A 58 -25.80 -6.03 -6.10
N VAL A 59 -24.97 -5.13 -6.60
CA VAL A 59 -24.52 -3.93 -5.89
C VAL A 59 -24.75 -2.69 -6.73
N GLN A 60 -25.08 -1.58 -6.06
CA GLN A 60 -25.16 -0.28 -6.71
C GLN A 60 -23.75 0.24 -6.98
N THR A 61 -23.46 0.50 -8.25
CA THR A 61 -22.19 1.11 -8.66
C THR A 61 -22.30 2.63 -8.70
N VAL A 62 -21.16 3.30 -8.61
CA VAL A 62 -21.04 4.74 -8.82
C VAL A 62 -20.24 5.00 -10.09
N PRO A 63 -20.51 6.09 -10.82
CA PRO A 63 -19.68 6.50 -11.96
C PRO A 63 -18.22 6.69 -11.54
N ALA A 64 -17.29 6.24 -12.38
CA ALA A 64 -15.87 6.26 -12.07
C ALA A 64 -15.36 7.69 -11.83
N GLU A 65 -15.84 8.65 -12.61
CA GLU A 65 -15.47 10.06 -12.52
C GLU A 65 -15.84 10.66 -11.15
N ALA A 66 -17.02 10.28 -10.63
CA ALA A 66 -17.50 10.73 -9.33
C ALA A 66 -16.64 10.15 -8.19
N ALA A 67 -16.35 8.85 -8.25
CA ALA A 67 -15.49 8.17 -7.27
C ALA A 67 -14.07 8.78 -7.24
N PHE A 68 -13.44 8.99 -8.40
CA PHE A 68 -12.12 9.60 -8.46
C PHE A 68 -12.11 11.06 -7.99
N ALA A 69 -13.17 11.83 -8.26
CA ALA A 69 -13.28 13.20 -7.77
C ALA A 69 -13.40 13.27 -6.25
N GLU A 70 -14.02 12.28 -5.61
CA GLU A 70 -14.07 12.18 -4.15
C GLU A 70 -12.70 11.87 -3.55
N VAL A 71 -11.98 10.86 -4.07
CA VAL A 71 -10.63 10.50 -3.60
C VAL A 71 -9.68 11.70 -3.70
N ARG A 72 -9.67 12.40 -4.85
CA ARG A 72 -8.83 13.59 -5.03
C ARG A 72 -9.14 14.69 -4.01
N ARG A 73 -10.41 14.91 -3.68
CA ARG A 73 -10.81 15.89 -2.65
C ARG A 73 -10.36 15.47 -1.26
N ALA A 74 -10.35 14.17 -0.95
CA ALA A 74 -9.97 13.66 0.36
C ALA A 74 -8.45 13.78 0.63
N ILE A 75 -7.62 13.55 -0.39
CA ILE A 75 -6.14 13.55 -0.26
C ILE A 75 -5.51 14.94 -0.47
N ALA A 76 -6.26 15.93 -0.94
CA ALA A 76 -5.78 17.29 -1.16
C ALA A 76 -5.79 18.18 0.11
N ARG A 77 -6.01 17.58 1.29
CA ARG A 77 -5.94 18.24 2.61
C ARG A 77 -4.64 17.85 3.31
#